data_AF-A0A356T2T2-F1
#
_entry.id   AF-A0A356T2T2-F1
#
_cell.length_a   1.000
_cell.length_b   1.000
_cell.length_c   1.000
_cell.angle_alpha   90.00
_cell.angle_beta   90.00
_cell.angle_gamma   90.00
#
_symmetry.space_group_name_H-M   'P 1'
#
loop_
_entity.id
_entity.type
_entity.pdbx_description
1 polymer ?
#
loop_
_entity_poly.entity_id
_entity_poly.type
_entity_poly.pdbx_seq_one_letter_code
_entity_poly.pdbx_strand_id
1 'polypeptide(L)'
;MRFVCLLSLSLLWLAGCDCEGPTESCAVDGECAAGERCQDGRCVPRPDGGEDDLDAGRDGGGRPDAGMRCSRDEECGDGVCLDGACCASEEAVCGAQCCGGGETCFGGACVVPGDTCITNRDCAAGEYCEPGLGEGGGGSDGGVPDGGVSGCGPVRGAGRCLALPPSCDEAAPGEPCVSASCEFRPPVEDLNAVPQWRWDPTTAVEQPDRVDVWSTPMVGRIFDSNCDGAIDELDPSAIVFVSNDVRAGACHGPDLCRRGVLRALDGATGRELWSLDAAEPGSVGFSGVSLALGDLDDDGVMDIVAITGERRLAAIRGDGTVMAVGADILPVPTETGLGWGGGLALGDLEGDGDPEVAWRGAVYTWSGGTFSLRFDVPSARGGWPHGTVTTSTSFFANLDADPELEVLAGRTAIDTDGSILWQRLDLTEGFAALGDFDMASPSTPEVVLVGGGEVVLLDAATGATVLGPVSIGG
;
A
#
# COMPACT_ATOMS: atom_id res chain seq x y z
N MET A 1 -34.64 29.95 43.79
CA MET A 1 -35.22 31.32 43.68
C MET A 1 -35.16 31.68 42.21
N ARG A 2 -36.29 31.71 41.47
CA ARG A 2 -37.15 32.90 41.20
C ARG A 2 -36.31 34.15 40.87
N PHE A 3 -36.46 34.91 39.79
CA PHE A 3 -37.49 35.08 38.75
C PHE A 3 -36.89 36.04 37.69
N VAL A 4 -37.24 35.89 36.40
CA VAL A 4 -37.76 36.94 35.45
C VAL A 4 -36.97 38.27 35.31
N CYS A 5 -36.39 38.61 34.15
CA CYS A 5 -36.95 39.11 32.87
C CYS A 5 -37.05 40.64 32.74
N LEU A 6 -36.94 41.08 31.48
CA LEU A 6 -37.25 42.39 30.84
C LEU A 6 -36.14 43.45 30.81
N LEU A 7 -35.56 43.75 29.63
CA LEU A 7 -36.05 44.47 28.43
C LEU A 7 -36.04 46.01 28.57
N SER A 8 -35.56 46.63 27.49
CA SER A 8 -35.95 47.91 26.90
C SER A 8 -35.16 49.17 27.31
N LEU A 9 -34.46 49.82 26.36
CA LEU A 9 -34.94 51.01 25.62
C LEU A 9 -33.79 51.70 24.84
N SER A 10 -34.10 51.99 23.59
CA SER A 10 -33.51 52.84 22.54
C SER A 10 -32.85 54.16 22.99
N LEU A 11 -31.81 54.61 22.28
CA LEU A 11 -31.59 56.04 22.00
C LEU A 11 -30.75 56.27 20.72
N LEU A 12 -31.36 56.96 19.76
CA LEU A 12 -30.73 57.60 18.60
C LEU A 12 -29.77 58.71 19.07
N TRP A 13 -28.64 58.84 18.38
CA TRP A 13 -27.92 60.12 18.21
C TRP A 13 -27.56 60.31 16.74
N LEU A 14 -28.24 61.27 16.11
CA LEU A 14 -27.79 61.94 14.90
C LEU A 14 -26.78 63.01 15.31
N ALA A 15 -25.57 62.95 14.78
CA ALA A 15 -24.64 64.08 14.75
C ALA A 15 -24.37 64.38 13.27
N GLY A 16 -24.87 65.53 12.83
CA GLY A 16 -24.49 66.11 11.55
C GLY A 16 -23.05 66.62 11.60
N CYS A 17 -22.39 66.58 10.45
CA CYS A 17 -21.26 67.45 10.14
C CYS A 17 -21.63 68.19 8.85
N ASP A 18 -21.98 69.44 9.04
CA ASP A 18 -22.00 70.51 8.06
C ASP A 18 -20.55 70.92 7.80
N CYS A 19 -20.15 70.94 6.53
CA CYS A 19 -18.85 71.45 6.08
C CYS A 19 -19.07 72.22 4.78
N GLU A 20 -19.59 73.45 4.89
CA GLU A 20 -19.31 74.51 3.93
C GLU A 20 -17.78 74.72 3.83
N GLY A 21 -17.20 74.17 2.77
CA GLY A 21 -15.86 74.53 2.28
C GLY A 21 -15.95 75.63 1.21
N PRO A 22 -14.86 76.38 0.97
CA PRO A 22 -14.89 77.62 0.19
C PRO A 22 -15.31 77.32 -1.25
N THR A 23 -16.32 78.02 -1.76
CA THR A 23 -16.59 78.01 -3.21
C THR A 23 -15.43 78.72 -3.90
N GLU A 24 -14.44 77.96 -4.38
CA GLU A 24 -13.42 78.49 -5.26
C GLU A 24 -14.09 79.00 -6.53
N SER A 25 -14.03 80.31 -6.72
CA SER A 25 -14.49 80.94 -7.95
C SER A 25 -13.49 80.65 -9.05
N CYS A 26 -13.95 80.13 -10.19
CA CYS A 26 -13.10 79.88 -11.36
C CYS A 26 -13.46 80.85 -12.50
N ALA A 27 -12.49 81.20 -13.33
CA ALA A 27 -12.71 81.89 -14.60
C ALA A 27 -12.52 80.95 -15.81
N VAL A 28 -11.74 79.88 -15.65
CA VAL A 28 -11.42 78.89 -16.69
C VAL A 28 -11.25 77.49 -16.09
N ASP A 29 -11.45 76.44 -16.91
CA ASP A 29 -11.44 75.02 -16.48
C ASP A 29 -10.15 74.56 -15.77
N GLY A 30 -9.00 75.16 -16.09
CA GLY A 30 -7.71 74.79 -15.49
C GLY A 30 -7.56 75.15 -14.02
N GLU A 31 -8.52 75.92 -13.49
CA GLU A 31 -8.60 76.29 -12.07
C GLU A 31 -9.45 75.29 -11.26
N CYS A 32 -10.02 74.26 -11.90
CA CYS A 32 -10.86 73.24 -11.27
C CYS A 32 -10.15 71.89 -11.10
N ALA A 33 -10.62 71.06 -10.17
CA ALA A 33 -10.07 69.72 -9.92
C ALA A 33 -10.29 68.76 -11.10
N ALA A 34 -9.51 67.69 -11.16
CA ALA A 34 -9.62 66.68 -12.22
C ALA A 34 -11.01 66.02 -12.21
N GLY A 35 -11.70 66.06 -13.36
CA GLY A 35 -13.08 65.58 -13.51
C GLY A 35 -14.15 66.68 -13.51
N GLU A 36 -13.75 67.93 -13.23
CA GLU A 36 -14.63 69.10 -13.22
C GLU A 36 -14.34 70.05 -14.40
N ARG A 37 -15.27 70.98 -14.63
CA ARG A 37 -15.12 72.13 -15.55
C ARG A 37 -15.65 73.40 -14.89
N CYS A 38 -15.16 74.54 -15.32
CA CYS A 38 -15.64 75.82 -14.83
C CYS A 38 -16.94 76.20 -15.55
N GLN A 39 -18.03 76.34 -14.80
CA GLN A 39 -19.33 76.77 -15.32
C GLN A 39 -19.88 77.89 -14.44
N ASP A 40 -20.12 79.06 -15.05
CA ASP A 40 -20.69 80.26 -14.40
C ASP A 40 -19.95 80.71 -13.13
N GLY A 41 -18.61 80.62 -13.15
CA GLY A 41 -17.78 81.07 -12.03
C GLY A 41 -17.55 80.01 -10.96
N ARG A 42 -17.97 78.75 -11.17
CA ARG A 42 -17.83 77.64 -10.22
C ARG A 42 -17.43 76.34 -10.91
N CYS A 43 -16.64 75.52 -10.22
CA CYS A 43 -16.27 74.19 -10.70
C CYS A 43 -17.45 73.21 -10.54
N VAL A 44 -17.81 72.49 -11.61
CA VAL A 44 -18.88 71.48 -11.63
C VAL A 44 -18.42 70.19 -12.34
N PRO A 45 -18.90 69.00 -11.96
CA PRO A 45 -18.55 67.73 -12.60
C PRO A 45 -18.94 67.70 -14.09
N ARG A 46 -18.11 67.07 -14.93
CA ARG A 46 -18.46 66.85 -16.34
C ARG A 46 -19.55 65.76 -16.45
N PRO A 47 -20.62 65.95 -17.24
CA PRO A 47 -21.58 64.89 -17.54
C PRO A 47 -21.00 63.98 -18.64
N ASP A 48 -20.81 62.71 -18.32
CA ASP A 48 -20.49 61.69 -19.31
C ASP A 48 -21.79 61.17 -19.94
N GLY A 49 -22.14 61.69 -21.12
CA GLY A 49 -23.12 61.10 -22.07
C GLY A 49 -22.38 60.37 -23.19
N GLY A 50 -22.96 59.52 -24.04
CA GLY A 50 -24.35 59.10 -24.32
C GLY A 50 -24.26 57.77 -25.11
N GLU A 51 -25.30 56.95 -25.21
CA GLU A 51 -26.49 57.03 -26.10
C GLU A 51 -26.42 56.00 -27.26
N ASP A 52 -27.61 55.55 -27.64
CA ASP A 52 -28.00 54.40 -28.44
C ASP A 52 -27.57 54.43 -29.92
N ASP A 53 -27.43 53.23 -30.52
CA ASP A 53 -27.90 52.95 -31.88
C ASP A 53 -28.05 51.44 -32.13
N LEU A 54 -29.07 51.10 -32.93
CA LEU A 54 -29.63 49.77 -33.19
C LEU A 54 -28.89 48.93 -34.25
N ASP A 55 -29.12 47.62 -34.15
CA ASP A 55 -29.12 46.55 -35.17
C ASP A 55 -27.95 45.53 -35.28
N ALA A 56 -28.37 44.28 -35.02
CA ALA A 56 -27.99 43.01 -35.66
C ALA A 56 -26.61 42.38 -35.41
N GLY A 57 -26.63 41.14 -34.90
CA GLY A 57 -25.67 40.12 -35.32
C GLY A 57 -25.13 39.20 -34.23
N ARG A 58 -25.52 37.93 -34.35
CA ARG A 58 -25.01 36.71 -33.71
C ARG A 58 -23.49 36.61 -33.49
N ASP A 59 -23.20 35.85 -32.43
CA ASP A 59 -22.04 34.96 -32.17
C ASP A 59 -20.69 35.57 -31.77
N GLY A 60 -20.23 35.17 -30.58
CA GLY A 60 -18.80 35.01 -30.32
C GLY A 60 -18.27 35.56 -28.98
N GLY A 61 -18.25 34.71 -27.95
CA GLY A 61 -17.15 34.63 -26.98
C GLY A 61 -16.80 35.90 -26.20
N GLY A 62 -17.56 36.19 -25.15
CA GLY A 62 -17.08 36.99 -24.03
C GLY A 62 -16.41 36.09 -22.99
N ARG A 63 -15.13 36.34 -22.73
CA ARG A 63 -14.35 35.79 -21.60
C ARG A 63 -15.11 35.95 -20.27
N PRO A 64 -14.90 35.09 -19.26
CA PRO A 64 -15.52 35.28 -17.95
C PRO A 64 -14.88 36.49 -17.27
N ASP A 65 -15.58 37.62 -17.28
CA ASP A 65 -15.24 38.77 -16.46
C ASP A 65 -15.50 38.44 -14.99
N ALA A 66 -14.57 38.91 -14.16
CA ALA A 66 -14.56 38.75 -12.73
C ALA A 66 -15.89 39.14 -12.06
N GLY A 67 -16.47 38.18 -11.32
CA GLY A 67 -17.27 38.41 -10.12
C GLY A 67 -18.65 39.02 -10.32
N MET A 68 -19.62 38.22 -10.79
CA MET A 68 -21.02 38.51 -10.49
C MET A 68 -21.20 38.42 -8.98
N ARG A 69 -21.52 39.56 -8.35
CA ARG A 69 -21.76 39.61 -6.91
C ARG A 69 -23.11 38.96 -6.60
N CYS A 70 -23.14 38.08 -5.62
CA CYS A 70 -24.34 37.38 -5.21
C CYS A 70 -24.66 37.63 -3.74
N SER A 71 -25.91 37.41 -3.38
CA SER A 71 -26.40 37.43 -2.00
C SER A 71 -27.00 36.08 -1.59
N ARG A 72 -27.37 35.28 -2.58
CA ARG A 72 -28.04 33.98 -2.48
C ARG A 72 -27.65 33.12 -3.68
N ASP A 73 -27.73 31.80 -3.52
CA ASP A 73 -27.28 30.82 -4.52
C ASP A 73 -28.04 30.95 -5.85
N GLU A 74 -29.32 31.34 -5.81
CA GLU A 74 -30.14 31.49 -7.02
C GLU A 74 -29.62 32.59 -7.98
N GLU A 75 -28.78 33.50 -7.48
CA GLU A 75 -28.14 34.57 -8.26
C GLU A 75 -26.91 34.06 -9.05
N CYS A 76 -26.49 32.81 -8.79
CA CYS A 76 -25.31 32.16 -9.38
C CYS A 76 -25.65 31.08 -10.42
N GLY A 77 -26.90 31.00 -10.88
CA GLY A 77 -27.33 29.97 -11.82
C GLY A 77 -27.34 28.59 -11.16
N ASP A 78 -26.53 27.66 -11.68
CA ASP A 78 -26.34 26.32 -11.12
C ASP A 78 -25.25 26.26 -10.02
N GLY A 79 -24.70 27.43 -9.64
CA GLY A 79 -23.61 27.58 -8.68
C GLY A 79 -24.05 27.99 -7.26
N VAL A 80 -23.07 28.18 -6.37
CA VAL A 80 -23.28 28.56 -4.96
C VAL A 80 -22.73 29.96 -4.70
N CYS A 81 -23.43 30.75 -3.88
CA CYS A 81 -22.95 32.04 -3.45
C CYS A 81 -22.09 31.93 -2.18
N LEU A 82 -20.79 32.18 -2.32
CA LEU A 82 -19.82 32.15 -1.22
C LEU A 82 -19.23 33.56 -1.01
N ASP A 83 -19.52 34.17 0.15
CA ASP A 83 -19.03 35.50 0.55
C ASP A 83 -19.20 36.59 -0.53
N GLY A 84 -20.29 36.49 -1.29
CA GLY A 84 -20.64 37.45 -2.32
C GLY A 84 -20.02 37.19 -3.69
N ALA A 85 -19.38 36.03 -3.90
CA ALA A 85 -18.92 35.55 -5.19
C ALA A 85 -19.61 34.24 -5.58
N CYS A 86 -19.95 34.10 -6.85
CA CYS A 86 -20.53 32.86 -7.36
C CYS A 86 -19.45 31.80 -7.65
N CYS A 87 -19.48 30.69 -6.93
CA CYS A 87 -18.77 29.47 -7.30
C CYS A 87 -19.50 28.77 -8.45
N ALA A 88 -18.77 28.13 -9.37
CA ALA A 88 -19.36 27.50 -10.56
C ALA A 88 -20.27 26.30 -10.24
N SER A 89 -20.07 25.64 -9.10
CA SER A 89 -20.85 24.51 -8.58
C SER A 89 -20.65 24.37 -7.07
N GLU A 90 -21.45 23.52 -6.41
CA GLU A 90 -21.23 23.12 -5.01
C GLU A 90 -19.85 22.47 -4.81
N GLU A 91 -19.39 21.66 -5.76
CA GLU A 91 -18.09 20.98 -5.73
C GLU A 91 -16.90 21.95 -5.83
N ALA A 92 -17.11 23.14 -6.38
CA ALA A 92 -16.09 24.18 -6.48
C ALA A 92 -15.89 24.93 -5.14
N VAL A 93 -16.74 24.72 -4.13
CA VAL A 93 -16.61 25.39 -2.83
C VAL A 93 -15.49 24.72 -2.02
N CYS A 94 -14.48 25.49 -1.60
CA CYS A 94 -13.39 25.01 -0.76
C CYS A 94 -13.15 25.92 0.44
N GLY A 95 -13.82 25.61 1.55
CA GLY A 95 -13.80 26.48 2.72
C GLY A 95 -14.44 27.84 2.40
N ALA A 96 -13.62 28.90 2.37
CA ALA A 96 -14.05 30.28 2.12
C ALA A 96 -13.69 30.80 0.70
N GLN A 97 -13.28 29.91 -0.21
CA GLN A 97 -12.95 30.26 -1.60
C GLN A 97 -13.65 29.34 -2.60
N CYS A 98 -13.79 29.82 -3.84
CA CYS A 98 -14.24 29.02 -4.97
C CYS A 98 -13.03 28.56 -5.79
N CYS A 99 -12.89 27.27 -6.01
CA CYS A 99 -11.88 26.71 -6.92
C CYS A 99 -12.21 27.04 -8.38
N GLY A 100 -11.16 27.27 -9.17
CA GLY A 100 -11.25 27.58 -10.58
C GLY A 100 -11.57 26.37 -11.45
N GLY A 101 -11.72 26.60 -12.76
CA GLY A 101 -11.94 25.52 -13.72
C GLY A 101 -10.73 24.59 -13.81
N GLY A 102 -10.91 23.31 -13.48
CA GLY A 102 -9.86 22.29 -13.44
C GLY A 102 -9.24 22.07 -12.05
N GLU A 103 -9.66 22.84 -11.05
CA GLU A 103 -9.27 22.64 -9.65
C GLU A 103 -10.36 21.85 -8.90
N THR A 104 -9.95 21.10 -7.88
CA THR A 104 -10.83 20.37 -6.96
C THR A 104 -10.48 20.76 -5.53
N CYS A 105 -11.49 20.86 -4.65
CA CYS A 105 -11.22 21.08 -3.24
C CYS A 105 -10.68 19.80 -2.58
N PHE A 106 -9.45 19.87 -2.07
CA PHE A 106 -8.85 18.78 -1.32
C PHE A 106 -8.08 19.33 -0.13
N GLY A 107 -8.30 18.76 1.06
CA GLY A 107 -7.64 19.23 2.29
C GLY A 107 -7.89 20.71 2.64
N GLY A 108 -8.99 21.32 2.13
CA GLY A 108 -9.29 22.74 2.32
C GLY A 108 -8.54 23.70 1.39
N ALA A 109 -7.82 23.19 0.39
CA ALA A 109 -7.16 23.96 -0.66
C ALA A 109 -7.68 23.56 -2.06
N CYS A 110 -7.68 24.53 -2.98
CA CYS A 110 -7.93 24.24 -4.39
C CYS A 110 -6.67 23.64 -5.00
N VAL A 111 -6.77 22.39 -5.43
CA VAL A 111 -5.66 21.65 -6.04
C VAL A 111 -5.98 21.31 -7.48
N VAL A 112 -4.97 21.20 -8.33
CA VAL A 112 -5.12 20.68 -9.70
C VAL A 112 -4.70 19.21 -9.69
N PRO A 113 -5.64 18.26 -9.84
CA PRO A 113 -5.30 16.86 -9.98
C PRO A 113 -4.47 16.63 -11.24
N GLY A 114 -3.33 15.95 -11.10
CA GLY A 114 -2.42 15.63 -12.20
C GLY A 114 -2.80 14.36 -12.95
N ASP A 115 -1.76 13.67 -13.44
CA ASP A 115 -1.93 12.40 -14.16
C ASP A 115 -2.58 11.34 -13.27
N THR A 116 -3.25 10.37 -13.90
CA THR A 116 -3.77 9.20 -13.19
C THR A 116 -2.62 8.40 -12.61
N CYS A 117 -2.76 7.94 -11.37
CA CYS A 117 -1.73 7.15 -10.69
C CYS A 117 -2.36 6.00 -9.91
N ILE A 118 -1.54 4.99 -9.60
CA ILE A 118 -1.88 3.86 -8.73
C ILE A 118 -1.03 3.95 -7.46
N THR A 119 0.27 4.25 -7.62
CA THR A 119 1.16 4.52 -6.50
C THR A 119 2.00 5.77 -6.71
N ASN A 120 2.71 6.18 -5.65
CA ASN A 120 3.60 7.33 -5.67
C ASN A 120 4.70 7.23 -6.74
N ARG A 121 4.97 6.03 -7.28
CA ARG A 121 5.97 5.83 -8.34
C ARG A 121 5.51 6.32 -9.70
N ASP A 122 4.20 6.41 -9.92
CA ASP A 122 3.62 6.90 -11.18
C ASP A 122 3.70 8.42 -11.30
N CYS A 123 3.94 9.11 -10.17
CA CYS A 123 3.97 10.55 -10.09
C CYS A 123 5.38 11.13 -10.22
N ALA A 124 5.47 12.39 -10.63
CA ALA A 124 6.75 13.06 -10.76
C ALA A 124 7.42 13.28 -9.40
N ALA A 125 8.74 13.51 -9.39
CA ALA A 125 9.44 13.87 -8.17
C ALA A 125 8.82 15.14 -7.54
N GLY A 126 8.46 15.07 -6.25
CA GLY A 126 7.75 16.14 -5.56
C GLY A 126 6.22 15.99 -5.58
N GLU A 127 5.69 14.90 -6.10
CA GLU A 127 4.26 14.56 -6.11
C GLU A 127 4.02 13.23 -5.38
N TYR A 128 2.77 12.97 -5.04
CA TYR A 128 2.31 11.70 -4.50
C TYR A 128 0.98 11.30 -5.15
N CYS A 129 0.66 10.01 -5.12
CA CYS A 129 -0.61 9.54 -5.65
C CYS A 129 -1.72 9.70 -4.59
N GLU A 130 -2.73 10.49 -4.90
CA GLU A 130 -3.89 10.71 -4.03
C GLU A 130 -5.11 9.91 -4.53
N PRO A 131 -5.46 8.77 -3.89
CA PRO A 131 -6.59 7.94 -4.31
C PRO A 131 -7.93 8.68 -4.25
N GLY A 132 -8.11 9.61 -3.30
CA GLY A 132 -9.35 10.36 -3.11
C GLY A 132 -9.68 11.32 -4.26
N LEU A 133 -8.71 11.64 -5.11
CA LEU A 133 -8.91 12.48 -6.31
C LEU A 133 -9.20 11.65 -7.58
N GLY A 134 -9.21 10.32 -7.47
CA GLY A 134 -9.54 9.38 -8.54
C GLY A 134 -11.01 9.38 -8.96
N GLU A 135 -11.31 8.79 -10.13
CA GLU A 135 -12.70 8.55 -10.54
C GLU A 135 -13.36 7.56 -9.56
N GLY A 136 -14.32 8.05 -8.75
CA GLY A 136 -15.00 7.28 -7.71
C GLY A 136 -14.59 7.59 -6.27
N GLY A 137 -13.81 8.66 -6.02
CA GLY A 137 -13.25 9.10 -4.73
C GLY A 137 -14.21 9.46 -3.59
N GLY A 138 -15.44 8.97 -3.61
CA GLY A 138 -16.36 9.02 -2.46
C GLY A 138 -16.03 7.94 -1.43
N GLY A 139 -15.00 8.15 -0.61
CA GLY A 139 -14.82 7.44 0.66
C GLY A 139 -14.44 5.95 0.57
N SER A 140 -13.44 5.59 -0.25
CA SER A 140 -12.80 4.27 -0.13
C SER A 140 -11.75 4.33 0.98
N ASP A 141 -12.05 3.69 2.11
CA ASP A 141 -11.18 3.50 3.28
C ASP A 141 -9.94 2.65 2.96
N GLY A 142 -9.10 3.00 1.98
CA GLY A 142 -7.91 2.20 1.58
C GLY A 142 -8.19 0.71 1.28
N GLY A 143 -9.47 0.34 1.23
CA GLY A 143 -9.94 -1.01 1.02
C GLY A 143 -9.92 -1.25 -0.47
N VAL A 144 -9.21 -2.29 -0.87
CA VAL A 144 -9.23 -2.80 -2.24
C VAL A 144 -10.71 -3.02 -2.63
N PRO A 145 -11.17 -2.52 -3.79
CA PRO A 145 -12.57 -2.62 -4.16
C PRO A 145 -13.06 -4.06 -4.16
N ASP A 146 -14.30 -4.26 -3.72
CA ASP A 146 -14.98 -5.55 -3.82
C ASP A 146 -15.01 -6.00 -5.30
N GLY A 147 -14.17 -6.99 -5.61
CA GLY A 147 -14.16 -7.66 -6.91
C GLY A 147 -15.56 -8.15 -7.24
N GLY A 148 -16.12 -7.64 -8.33
CA GLY A 148 -17.44 -8.05 -8.83
C GLY A 148 -17.53 -9.56 -9.03
N VAL A 149 -18.76 -10.08 -8.93
CA VAL A 149 -19.16 -11.52 -8.92
C VAL A 149 -18.89 -12.27 -10.24
N SER A 150 -18.10 -11.71 -11.14
CA SER A 150 -17.71 -12.32 -12.40
C SER A 150 -16.46 -11.60 -12.86
N GLY A 151 -15.41 -12.34 -13.22
CA GLY A 151 -14.09 -11.81 -13.61
C GLY A 151 -14.18 -10.52 -14.41
N CYS A 152 -13.27 -9.60 -14.08
CA CYS A 152 -13.21 -8.20 -14.49
C CYS A 152 -14.12 -7.30 -13.64
N GLY A 153 -13.59 -6.80 -12.52
CA GLY A 153 -14.13 -5.61 -11.85
C GLY A 153 -13.66 -4.32 -12.56
N PRO A 154 -14.46 -3.23 -12.60
CA PRO A 154 -13.93 -1.96 -13.10
C PRO A 154 -12.78 -1.50 -12.22
N VAL A 155 -11.71 -0.96 -12.82
CA VAL A 155 -10.61 -0.28 -12.12
C VAL A 155 -11.21 0.77 -11.19
N ARG A 156 -11.25 0.46 -9.90
CA ARG A 156 -11.63 1.41 -8.85
C ARG A 156 -10.39 1.57 -7.98
N GLY A 157 -9.92 2.80 -7.80
CA GLY A 157 -8.74 3.07 -6.96
C GLY A 157 -7.57 3.73 -7.69
N ALA A 158 -7.69 4.05 -8.98
CA ALA A 158 -6.72 4.93 -9.63
C ALA A 158 -6.88 6.36 -9.10
N GLY A 159 -5.88 6.86 -8.38
CA GLY A 159 -5.81 8.21 -7.85
C GLY A 159 -5.38 9.25 -8.89
N ARG A 160 -5.06 10.45 -8.40
CA ARG A 160 -4.43 11.51 -9.20
C ARG A 160 -3.14 11.95 -8.54
N CYS A 161 -2.11 12.20 -9.35
CA CYS A 161 -0.88 12.78 -8.86
C CYS A 161 -1.17 14.17 -8.30
N LEU A 162 -0.73 14.40 -7.08
CA LEU A 162 -0.87 15.67 -6.38
C LEU A 162 0.48 16.13 -5.89
N ALA A 163 0.78 17.41 -6.04
CA ALA A 163 2.00 18.01 -5.51
C ALA A 163 2.08 17.80 -3.99
N LEU A 164 3.26 17.42 -3.50
CA LEU A 164 3.52 17.39 -2.07
C LEU A 164 3.32 18.81 -1.50
N PRO A 165 2.71 18.92 -0.31
CA PRO A 165 2.59 20.21 0.34
C PRO A 165 3.97 20.78 0.64
N PRO A 166 4.17 22.11 0.54
CA PRO A 166 5.46 22.73 0.78
C PRO A 166 5.94 22.47 2.22
N SER A 167 7.24 22.25 2.36
CA SER A 167 7.88 22.11 3.68
C SER A 167 7.90 23.46 4.41
N CYS A 168 7.69 23.44 5.72
CA CYS A 168 7.84 24.65 6.54
C CYS A 168 9.27 25.20 6.59
N ASP A 169 10.27 24.42 6.17
CA ASP A 169 11.66 24.90 6.02
C ASP A 169 11.84 25.81 4.80
N GLU A 170 10.95 25.70 3.81
CA GLU A 170 11.02 26.40 2.52
C GLU A 170 9.87 27.40 2.29
N ALA A 171 8.80 27.31 3.10
CA ALA A 171 7.60 28.15 2.96
C ALA A 171 7.79 29.60 3.42
N ALA A 172 7.17 30.55 2.72
CA ALA A 172 7.19 31.95 3.14
C ALA A 172 6.31 32.18 4.40
N PRO A 173 6.58 33.23 5.20
CA PRO A 173 5.77 33.53 6.38
C PRO A 173 4.29 33.72 6.05
N GLY A 174 3.44 32.84 6.59
CA GLY A 174 1.99 32.88 6.39
C GLY A 174 1.47 31.97 5.28
N GLU A 175 2.34 31.24 4.57
CA GLU A 175 1.93 30.18 3.64
C GLU A 175 1.67 28.87 4.39
N PRO A 176 0.62 28.10 4.02
CA PRO A 176 0.37 26.78 4.60
C PRO A 176 1.50 25.83 4.21
N CYS A 177 2.05 25.12 5.19
CA CYS A 177 3.18 24.21 5.03
C CYS A 177 3.08 23.01 5.97
N VAL A 178 3.79 21.93 5.66
CA VAL A 178 3.92 20.76 6.52
C VAL A 178 5.33 20.75 7.12
N SER A 179 5.41 20.69 8.46
CA SER A 179 6.70 20.53 9.14
C SER A 179 7.21 19.10 8.92
N ALA A 180 8.51 18.94 8.64
CA ALA A 180 9.15 17.62 8.61
C ALA A 180 9.08 16.89 9.97
N SER A 181 8.80 17.62 11.06
CA SER A 181 8.55 17.06 12.40
C SER A 181 7.07 16.71 12.66
N CYS A 182 6.19 16.85 11.67
CA CYS A 182 4.76 16.57 11.80
C CYS A 182 4.53 15.06 11.76
N GLU A 183 4.78 14.38 12.88
CA GLU A 183 4.46 12.97 13.05
C GLU A 183 3.08 12.84 13.72
N PHE A 184 2.12 12.24 13.01
CA PHE A 184 0.89 11.79 13.65
C PHE A 184 1.12 10.41 14.25
N ARG A 185 1.24 10.35 15.58
CA ARG A 185 1.16 9.09 16.32
C ARG A 185 -0.30 8.89 16.70
N PRO A 186 -1.04 7.96 16.05
CA PRO A 186 -2.40 7.68 16.46
C PRO A 186 -2.40 7.33 17.96
N PRO A 187 -3.41 7.79 18.72
CA PRO A 187 -3.54 7.37 20.10
C PRO A 187 -3.61 5.84 20.15
N VAL A 188 -2.96 5.25 21.16
CA VAL A 188 -3.08 3.80 21.39
C VAL A 188 -4.51 3.52 21.83
N GLU A 189 -5.27 2.89 20.95
CA GLU A 189 -6.64 2.45 21.19
C GLU A 189 -6.76 0.94 20.96
N ASP A 190 -7.86 0.35 21.40
CA ASP A 190 -8.13 -1.07 21.16
C ASP A 190 -8.27 -1.32 19.65
N LEU A 191 -7.63 -2.38 19.16
CA LEU A 191 -7.83 -2.84 17.78
C LEU A 191 -9.26 -3.40 17.63
N ASN A 192 -10.18 -2.58 17.14
CA ASN A 192 -11.57 -2.98 16.87
C ASN A 192 -11.69 -3.67 15.50
N ALA A 193 -11.03 -4.82 15.34
CA ALA A 193 -11.10 -5.61 14.11
C ALA A 193 -12.47 -6.29 13.94
N VAL A 194 -13.07 -6.15 12.76
CA VAL A 194 -14.27 -6.88 12.35
C VAL A 194 -13.93 -7.88 11.23
N PRO A 195 -14.56 -9.06 11.17
CA PRO A 195 -14.32 -9.99 10.06
C PRO A 195 -14.72 -9.36 8.72
N GLN A 196 -13.79 -9.31 7.76
CA GLN A 196 -14.09 -8.92 6.39
C GLN A 196 -14.81 -10.06 5.66
N TRP A 197 -14.22 -11.25 5.70
CA TRP A 197 -14.81 -12.50 5.20
C TRP A 197 -14.25 -13.69 5.98
N ARG A 198 -14.80 -14.87 5.72
CA ARG A 198 -14.35 -16.14 6.31
C ARG A 198 -14.41 -17.22 5.25
N TRP A 199 -13.35 -18.03 5.17
CA TRP A 199 -13.33 -19.26 4.39
C TRP A 199 -13.43 -20.48 5.33
N ASP A 200 -14.45 -21.31 5.14
CA ASP A 200 -14.75 -22.48 5.96
C ASP A 200 -15.54 -23.57 5.16
N PRO A 201 -15.96 -24.70 5.76
CA PRO A 201 -16.65 -25.78 5.03
C PRO A 201 -17.93 -25.37 4.30
N THR A 202 -18.51 -24.22 4.63
CA THR A 202 -19.72 -23.69 4.00
C THR A 202 -19.45 -22.80 2.80
N THR A 203 -18.23 -22.27 2.68
CA THR A 203 -17.82 -21.36 1.61
C THR A 203 -16.80 -21.99 0.66
N ALA A 204 -16.07 -23.02 1.10
CA ALA A 204 -15.18 -23.82 0.25
C ALA A 204 -15.99 -24.51 -0.85
N VAL A 205 -15.55 -24.36 -2.10
CA VAL A 205 -16.19 -24.94 -3.29
C VAL A 205 -15.60 -26.32 -3.55
N GLU A 206 -14.27 -26.40 -3.61
CA GLU A 206 -13.55 -27.65 -3.87
C GLU A 206 -13.09 -28.31 -2.57
N GLN A 207 -13.33 -29.62 -2.42
CA GLN A 207 -12.98 -30.39 -1.22
C GLN A 207 -13.37 -29.68 0.11
N PRO A 208 -14.67 -29.39 0.34
CA PRO A 208 -15.14 -28.60 1.47
C PRO A 208 -14.94 -29.26 2.84
N ASP A 209 -14.60 -30.55 2.86
CA ASP A 209 -14.18 -31.28 4.06
C ASP A 209 -12.71 -31.02 4.43
N ARG A 210 -11.92 -30.40 3.55
CA ARG A 210 -10.47 -30.15 3.73
C ARG A 210 -10.14 -28.68 3.92
N VAL A 211 -10.53 -28.13 5.07
CA VAL A 211 -10.39 -26.69 5.38
C VAL A 211 -9.39 -26.38 6.50
N ASP A 212 -8.73 -27.40 7.05
CA ASP A 212 -7.76 -27.19 8.14
C ASP A 212 -6.48 -26.56 7.57
N VAL A 213 -6.12 -25.37 8.08
CA VAL A 213 -4.91 -24.62 7.74
C VAL A 213 -3.95 -24.60 8.94
N TRP A 214 -2.65 -24.60 8.70
CA TRP A 214 -1.64 -25.10 9.63
C TRP A 214 -0.23 -24.55 9.36
N SER A 215 0.06 -24.19 8.11
CA SER A 215 1.17 -23.31 7.76
C SER A 215 0.70 -21.88 7.55
N THR A 216 1.64 -20.95 7.68
CA THR A 216 1.41 -19.54 7.36
C THR A 216 1.05 -19.42 5.87
N PRO A 217 -0.06 -18.75 5.52
CA PRO A 217 -0.42 -18.51 4.13
C PRO A 217 0.56 -17.51 3.49
N MET A 218 0.72 -17.62 2.17
CA MET A 218 1.44 -16.63 1.37
C MET A 218 0.46 -15.64 0.76
N VAL A 219 0.88 -14.39 0.64
CA VAL A 219 0.05 -13.32 0.07
C VAL A 219 0.84 -12.65 -1.04
N GLY A 220 0.25 -12.57 -2.22
CA GLY A 220 0.88 -12.00 -3.40
C GLY A 220 -0.13 -11.78 -4.52
N ARG A 221 0.24 -11.00 -5.53
CA ARG A 221 -0.62 -10.76 -6.70
C ARG A 221 -0.30 -11.78 -7.77
N ILE A 222 -1.31 -12.57 -8.14
CA ILE A 222 -1.14 -13.75 -9.01
C ILE A 222 -2.21 -13.84 -10.10
N PHE A 223 -3.18 -12.92 -10.12
CA PHE A 223 -4.26 -12.91 -11.08
C PHE A 223 -4.71 -11.49 -11.40
N ASP A 224 -5.09 -11.28 -12.66
CA ASP A 224 -5.68 -10.04 -13.15
C ASP A 224 -7.17 -10.03 -12.80
N SER A 225 -7.54 -9.17 -11.86
CA SER A 225 -8.90 -9.07 -11.32
C SER A 225 -9.77 -8.09 -12.10
N ASN A 226 -9.13 -7.12 -12.78
CA ASN A 226 -9.79 -6.00 -13.44
C ASN A 226 -9.84 -6.15 -14.98
N CYS A 227 -9.10 -7.14 -15.51
CA CYS A 227 -8.94 -7.52 -16.90
C CYS A 227 -8.32 -6.44 -17.81
N ASP A 228 -7.40 -5.64 -17.28
CA ASP A 228 -6.62 -4.69 -18.07
C ASP A 228 -5.39 -5.33 -18.75
N GLY A 229 -5.12 -6.61 -18.46
CA GLY A 229 -4.03 -7.37 -19.02
C GLY A 229 -2.71 -7.22 -18.25
N ALA A 230 -2.73 -6.56 -17.10
CA ALA A 230 -1.63 -6.48 -16.14
C ALA A 230 -2.02 -7.16 -14.82
N ILE A 231 -1.01 -7.56 -14.05
CA ILE A 231 -1.18 -7.97 -12.66
C ILE A 231 -0.36 -7.00 -11.83
N ASP A 232 -1.03 -6.01 -11.24
CA ASP A 232 -0.34 -4.86 -10.64
C ASP A 232 -1.01 -4.37 -9.35
N GLU A 233 -0.63 -3.18 -8.88
CA GLU A 233 -1.09 -2.62 -7.62
C GLU A 233 -2.61 -2.38 -7.55
N LEU A 234 -3.32 -2.39 -8.69
CA LEU A 234 -4.78 -2.32 -8.80
C LEU A 234 -5.47 -3.66 -8.54
N ASP A 235 -4.75 -4.77 -8.55
CA ASP A 235 -5.31 -6.09 -8.26
C ASP A 235 -5.23 -6.42 -6.76
N PRO A 236 -6.32 -6.98 -6.18
CA PRO A 236 -6.27 -7.55 -4.85
C PRO A 236 -5.24 -8.66 -4.81
N SER A 237 -4.50 -8.72 -3.71
CA SER A 237 -3.63 -9.87 -3.46
C SER A 237 -4.45 -11.14 -3.28
N ALA A 238 -3.92 -12.25 -3.77
CA ALA A 238 -4.42 -13.57 -3.44
C ALA A 238 -3.78 -14.09 -2.15
N ILE A 239 -4.47 -15.01 -1.48
CA ILE A 239 -3.98 -15.75 -0.32
C ILE A 239 -3.82 -17.21 -0.74
N VAL A 240 -2.58 -17.70 -0.73
CA VAL A 240 -2.21 -19.04 -1.20
C VAL A 240 -1.72 -19.90 -0.04
N PHE A 241 -2.28 -21.10 0.12
CA PHE A 241 -1.95 -21.99 1.23
C PHE A 241 -2.27 -23.44 0.92
N VAL A 242 -1.79 -24.34 1.79
CA VAL A 242 -2.13 -25.77 1.76
C VAL A 242 -3.11 -26.07 2.89
N SER A 243 -4.25 -26.67 2.57
CA SER A 243 -5.22 -27.14 3.57
C SER A 243 -5.42 -28.66 3.53
N ASN A 244 -6.01 -29.23 4.58
CA ASN A 244 -6.29 -30.67 4.63
C ASN A 244 -7.55 -30.98 5.47
N ASP A 245 -7.96 -32.26 5.54
CA ASP A 245 -8.90 -32.80 6.54
C ASP A 245 -8.09 -33.58 7.58
N VAL A 246 -7.84 -32.96 8.74
CA VAL A 246 -7.22 -33.66 9.87
C VAL A 246 -8.26 -33.97 10.93
N ARG A 247 -9.36 -34.68 10.58
CA ARG A 247 -10.26 -35.45 11.47
C ARG A 247 -10.12 -35.22 12.99
N ALA A 248 -10.38 -33.98 13.44
CA ALA A 248 -10.31 -33.49 14.82
C ALA A 248 -8.94 -33.59 15.56
N GLY A 249 -7.81 -33.67 14.86
CA GLY A 249 -6.46 -33.68 15.44
C GLY A 249 -5.50 -32.71 14.76
N ALA A 250 -4.32 -32.50 15.35
CA ALA A 250 -3.24 -31.80 14.67
C ALA A 250 -2.57 -32.74 13.65
N CYS A 251 -2.02 -32.17 12.57
CA CYS A 251 -1.27 -32.97 11.62
C CYS A 251 0.06 -33.45 12.24
N HIS A 252 0.02 -34.62 12.86
CA HIS A 252 1.17 -35.23 13.51
C HIS A 252 1.35 -36.65 12.97
N GLY A 253 2.51 -36.90 12.38
CA GLY A 253 2.89 -38.19 11.82
C GLY A 253 3.48 -38.07 10.41
N PRO A 254 4.26 -39.06 9.97
CA PRO A 254 5.06 -38.97 8.75
C PRO A 254 4.23 -38.84 7.46
N ASP A 255 2.95 -39.21 7.46
CA ASP A 255 2.13 -39.32 6.25
C ASP A 255 0.89 -38.42 6.21
N LEU A 256 0.41 -37.92 7.35
CA LEU A 256 -0.80 -37.09 7.39
C LEU A 256 -0.57 -35.71 6.75
N CYS A 257 0.69 -35.27 6.76
CA CYS A 257 1.06 -33.90 6.45
C CYS A 257 1.52 -33.68 5.01
N ARG A 258 1.18 -34.64 4.15
CA ARG A 258 1.68 -34.76 2.78
C ARG A 258 0.55 -34.92 1.76
N ARG A 259 -0.71 -34.82 2.21
CA ARG A 259 -1.91 -35.05 1.40
C ARG A 259 -2.81 -33.81 1.31
N GLY A 260 -2.22 -32.63 1.49
CA GLY A 260 -2.94 -31.38 1.44
C GLY A 260 -3.34 -30.97 0.02
N VAL A 261 -4.25 -30.01 -0.04
CA VAL A 261 -4.75 -29.36 -1.26
C VAL A 261 -4.12 -27.97 -1.30
N LEU A 262 -3.48 -27.62 -2.41
CA LEU A 262 -2.98 -26.26 -2.65
C LEU A 262 -4.17 -25.39 -3.09
N ARG A 263 -4.32 -24.21 -2.49
CA ARG A 263 -5.47 -23.32 -2.74
C ARG A 263 -5.01 -21.90 -2.91
N ALA A 264 -5.74 -21.15 -3.74
CA ALA A 264 -5.67 -19.70 -3.80
C ALA A 264 -7.06 -19.09 -3.60
N LEU A 265 -7.12 -18.09 -2.71
CA LEU A 265 -8.31 -17.28 -2.47
C LEU A 265 -8.06 -15.85 -2.92
N ASP A 266 -9.11 -15.20 -3.40
CA ASP A 266 -9.16 -13.76 -3.58
C ASP A 266 -9.10 -13.09 -2.19
N GLY A 267 -8.08 -12.28 -1.92
CA GLY A 267 -7.89 -11.63 -0.63
C GLY A 267 -8.94 -10.57 -0.30
N ALA A 268 -9.61 -9.98 -1.30
CA ALA A 268 -10.68 -9.02 -1.08
C ALA A 268 -11.98 -9.71 -0.63
N THR A 269 -12.30 -10.86 -1.23
CA THR A 269 -13.63 -11.48 -1.07
C THR A 269 -13.63 -12.82 -0.33
N GLY A 270 -12.48 -13.47 -0.18
CA GLY A 270 -12.34 -14.82 0.37
C GLY A 270 -12.81 -15.93 -0.58
N ARG A 271 -13.17 -15.58 -1.82
CA ARG A 271 -13.62 -16.53 -2.85
C ARG A 271 -12.47 -17.40 -3.33
N GLU A 272 -12.70 -18.70 -3.49
CA GLU A 272 -11.73 -19.58 -4.15
C GLU A 272 -11.51 -19.15 -5.61
N LEU A 273 -10.24 -18.87 -5.94
CA LEU A 273 -9.78 -18.66 -7.31
C LEU A 273 -9.62 -20.01 -7.99
N TRP A 274 -8.93 -20.93 -7.32
CA TRP A 274 -8.69 -22.30 -7.77
C TRP A 274 -8.27 -23.19 -6.59
N SER A 275 -8.30 -24.50 -6.81
CA SER A 275 -7.79 -25.52 -5.89
C SER A 275 -7.13 -26.64 -6.68
N LEU A 276 -5.98 -27.10 -6.20
CA LEU A 276 -5.16 -28.12 -6.83
C LEU A 276 -4.89 -29.24 -5.82
N ASP A 277 -5.44 -30.42 -6.10
CA ASP A 277 -5.37 -31.58 -5.21
C ASP A 277 -4.05 -32.35 -5.33
N ALA A 278 -3.39 -32.27 -6.49
CA ALA A 278 -2.13 -32.94 -6.77
C ALA A 278 -1.33 -32.19 -7.85
N ALA A 279 0.00 -32.20 -7.76
CA ALA A 279 0.87 -31.55 -8.76
C ALA A 279 0.96 -32.35 -10.08
N GLU A 280 0.75 -33.66 -10.04
CA GLU A 280 0.77 -34.51 -11.23
C GLU A 280 -0.03 -35.81 -10.99
N PRO A 281 -0.43 -36.53 -12.06
CA PRO A 281 -1.12 -37.80 -11.92
C PRO A 281 -0.36 -38.80 -11.04
N GLY A 282 -1.01 -39.26 -9.96
CA GLY A 282 -0.43 -40.22 -9.02
C GLY A 282 0.30 -39.59 -7.83
N SER A 283 0.43 -38.25 -7.78
CA SER A 283 0.87 -37.56 -6.58
C SER A 283 -0.18 -37.68 -5.46
N VAL A 284 0.28 -37.78 -4.21
CA VAL A 284 -0.59 -37.92 -3.03
C VAL A 284 -1.11 -36.60 -2.48
N GLY A 285 -0.67 -35.48 -3.06
CA GLY A 285 -1.08 -34.11 -2.73
C GLY A 285 0.10 -33.19 -2.43
N PHE A 286 -0.13 -32.18 -1.60
CA PHE A 286 0.88 -31.22 -1.18
C PHE A 286 1.24 -31.37 0.30
N SER A 287 2.45 -30.96 0.65
CA SER A 287 2.89 -30.89 2.05
C SER A 287 2.51 -29.55 2.67
N GLY A 288 2.11 -29.54 3.95
CA GLY A 288 1.73 -28.32 4.69
C GLY A 288 2.90 -27.44 5.13
N VAL A 289 3.94 -27.34 4.30
CA VAL A 289 5.00 -26.33 4.50
C VAL A 289 4.49 -25.01 3.93
N SER A 290 4.87 -23.87 4.52
CA SER A 290 4.61 -22.57 3.88
C SER A 290 5.31 -22.52 2.51
N LEU A 291 4.57 -21.98 1.56
CA LEU A 291 4.98 -21.91 0.16
C LEU A 291 6.00 -20.77 -0.03
N ALA A 292 6.55 -20.64 -1.24
CA ALA A 292 7.20 -19.41 -1.67
C ALA A 292 6.43 -18.83 -2.87
N LEU A 293 6.42 -17.50 -2.97
CA LEU A 293 5.89 -16.76 -4.11
C LEU A 293 7.01 -15.92 -4.72
N GLY A 294 7.10 -15.91 -6.04
CA GLY A 294 8.03 -15.08 -6.81
C GLY A 294 8.00 -15.48 -8.28
N ASP A 295 8.50 -14.60 -9.13
CA ASP A 295 8.52 -14.80 -10.58
C ASP A 295 9.61 -15.83 -10.93
N LEU A 296 9.22 -16.99 -11.47
CA LEU A 296 10.17 -18.04 -11.85
C LEU A 296 10.53 -18.00 -13.33
N ASP A 297 9.68 -17.43 -14.18
CA ASP A 297 9.89 -17.43 -15.64
C ASP A 297 10.10 -16.03 -16.26
N ASP A 298 10.31 -15.02 -15.42
CA ASP A 298 10.61 -13.62 -15.77
C ASP A 298 9.51 -12.99 -16.63
N ASP A 299 8.24 -13.36 -16.35
CA ASP A 299 7.06 -12.83 -17.05
C ASP A 299 6.41 -11.63 -16.34
N GLY A 300 6.94 -11.25 -15.17
CA GLY A 300 6.47 -10.15 -14.33
C GLY A 300 5.35 -10.53 -13.36
N VAL A 301 4.94 -11.80 -13.33
CA VAL A 301 3.88 -12.31 -12.45
C VAL A 301 4.46 -13.30 -11.45
N MET A 302 3.95 -13.27 -10.21
CA MET A 302 4.40 -14.24 -9.22
C MET A 302 3.89 -15.65 -9.53
N ASP A 303 4.82 -16.60 -9.53
CA ASP A 303 4.55 -18.03 -9.47
C ASP A 303 4.58 -18.54 -8.03
N ILE A 304 4.24 -19.80 -7.87
CA ILE A 304 4.13 -20.50 -6.59
C ILE A 304 5.10 -21.68 -6.60
N VAL A 305 5.93 -21.76 -5.57
CA VAL A 305 6.71 -22.96 -5.27
C VAL A 305 6.09 -23.69 -4.08
N ALA A 306 5.79 -24.97 -4.28
CA ALA A 306 5.22 -25.84 -3.26
C ALA A 306 6.06 -27.12 -3.11
N ILE A 307 5.96 -27.77 -1.94
CA ILE A 307 6.50 -29.13 -1.77
C ILE A 307 5.37 -30.15 -1.95
N THR A 308 5.54 -31.08 -2.89
CA THR A 308 4.57 -32.17 -3.07
C THR A 308 4.63 -33.17 -1.91
N GLY A 309 3.61 -34.00 -1.82
CA GLY A 309 3.55 -35.12 -0.90
C GLY A 309 4.69 -36.10 -1.10
N GLU A 310 5.31 -36.18 -2.27
CA GLU A 310 6.48 -37.03 -2.53
C GLU A 310 7.81 -36.40 -2.06
N ARG A 311 7.76 -35.18 -1.51
CA ARG A 311 8.93 -34.36 -1.14
C ARG A 311 9.71 -33.89 -2.36
N ARG A 312 9.01 -33.40 -3.38
CA ARG A 312 9.62 -32.74 -4.55
C ARG A 312 9.15 -31.31 -4.61
N LEU A 313 9.94 -30.42 -5.21
CA LEU A 313 9.47 -29.07 -5.53
C LEU A 313 8.54 -29.13 -6.75
N ALA A 314 7.45 -28.37 -6.68
CA ALA A 314 6.56 -28.11 -7.79
C ALA A 314 6.47 -26.60 -8.02
N ALA A 315 6.56 -26.19 -9.29
CA ALA A 315 6.32 -24.84 -9.75
C ALA A 315 4.91 -24.76 -10.35
N ILE A 316 4.13 -23.78 -9.91
CA ILE A 316 2.74 -23.58 -10.29
C ILE A 316 2.56 -22.10 -10.63
N ARG A 317 1.96 -21.82 -11.79
CA ARG A 317 1.61 -20.45 -12.19
C ARG A 317 0.52 -19.88 -11.28
N GLY A 318 0.42 -18.55 -11.20
CA GLY A 318 -0.63 -17.85 -10.45
C GLY A 318 -2.08 -18.28 -10.73
N ASP A 319 -2.36 -18.85 -11.90
CA ASP A 319 -3.67 -19.40 -12.29
C ASP A 319 -3.93 -20.85 -11.81
N GLY A 320 -2.95 -21.48 -11.14
CA GLY A 320 -3.01 -22.85 -10.65
C GLY A 320 -2.47 -23.89 -11.64
N THR A 321 -1.99 -23.48 -12.82
CA THR A 321 -1.39 -24.39 -13.80
C THR A 321 -0.01 -24.87 -13.35
N VAL A 322 0.20 -26.18 -13.26
CA VAL A 322 1.52 -26.75 -12.92
C VAL A 322 2.49 -26.57 -14.08
N MET A 323 3.60 -25.86 -13.83
CA MET A 323 4.68 -25.64 -14.80
C MET A 323 5.61 -26.85 -14.85
N ALA A 324 6.06 -27.31 -13.67
CA ALA A 324 6.97 -28.44 -13.54
C ALA A 324 6.95 -29.06 -12.14
N VAL A 325 7.39 -30.32 -12.06
CA VAL A 325 7.72 -30.99 -10.81
C VAL A 325 9.17 -31.47 -10.92
N GLY A 326 10.02 -31.03 -9.99
CA GLY A 326 11.43 -31.43 -9.95
C GLY A 326 11.58 -32.93 -9.71
N ALA A 327 12.66 -33.53 -10.22
CA ALA A 327 12.95 -34.95 -9.99
C ALA A 327 13.58 -35.21 -8.61
N ASP A 328 14.26 -34.21 -8.06
CA ASP A 328 14.99 -34.34 -6.81
C ASP A 328 14.08 -34.41 -5.60
N ILE A 329 14.44 -35.31 -4.70
CA ILE A 329 13.71 -35.57 -3.47
C ILE A 329 14.37 -34.79 -2.33
N LEU A 330 13.60 -33.94 -1.65
CA LEU A 330 14.09 -33.13 -0.54
C LEU A 330 14.72 -34.03 0.55
N PRO A 331 15.90 -33.65 1.09
CA PRO A 331 16.64 -34.41 2.10
C PRO A 331 15.99 -34.27 3.48
N VAL A 332 14.84 -34.91 3.64
CA VAL A 332 14.12 -35.02 4.91
C VAL A 332 14.69 -36.21 5.70
N PRO A 333 15.16 -36.02 6.95
CA PRO A 333 15.54 -37.15 7.80
C PRO A 333 14.34 -38.07 8.00
N THR A 334 14.52 -39.37 7.81
CA THR A 334 13.46 -40.39 7.94
C THR A 334 12.78 -40.42 9.33
N GLU A 335 13.40 -39.79 10.33
CA GLU A 335 12.93 -39.68 11.71
C GLU A 335 11.92 -38.53 11.92
N THR A 336 11.85 -37.56 11.00
CA THR A 336 11.01 -36.35 11.11
C THR A 336 10.17 -36.20 9.84
N GLY A 337 8.86 -36.34 9.96
CA GLY A 337 7.87 -36.03 8.93
C GLY A 337 7.93 -34.58 8.42
N LEU A 338 7.36 -34.38 7.24
CA LEU A 338 7.32 -33.10 6.51
C LEU A 338 5.92 -32.51 6.59
N GLY A 339 5.80 -31.18 6.77
CA GLY A 339 4.58 -30.45 6.45
C GLY A 339 3.81 -29.83 7.60
N TRP A 340 4.32 -29.76 8.83
CA TRP A 340 3.62 -29.09 9.94
C TRP A 340 4.18 -27.68 10.16
N GLY A 341 4.26 -26.88 9.10
CA GLY A 341 4.90 -25.56 9.10
C GLY A 341 6.34 -25.56 8.59
N GLY A 342 7.11 -24.54 8.97
CA GLY A 342 8.30 -24.13 8.24
C GLY A 342 7.94 -23.43 6.93
N GLY A 343 8.94 -23.07 6.13
CA GLY A 343 8.73 -22.35 4.88
C GLY A 343 9.85 -22.58 3.88
N LEU A 344 9.51 -22.46 2.60
CA LEU A 344 10.48 -22.28 1.53
C LEU A 344 10.96 -20.83 1.50
N ALA A 345 12.24 -20.63 1.18
CA ALA A 345 12.73 -19.33 0.71
C ALA A 345 12.94 -19.39 -0.80
N LEU A 346 12.73 -18.26 -1.45
CA LEU A 346 12.96 -18.06 -2.88
C LEU A 346 13.77 -16.77 -3.05
N GLY A 347 14.79 -16.78 -3.89
CA GLY A 347 15.63 -15.63 -4.19
C GLY A 347 16.69 -16.00 -5.22
N ASP A 348 17.19 -15.00 -5.95
CA ASP A 348 18.32 -15.17 -6.87
C ASP A 348 19.62 -15.08 -6.07
N LEU A 349 20.25 -16.23 -5.85
CA LEU A 349 21.36 -16.40 -4.90
C LEU A 349 22.65 -15.72 -5.40
N GLU A 350 22.85 -15.65 -6.71
CA GLU A 350 24.06 -15.09 -7.36
C GLU A 350 23.79 -13.84 -8.22
N GLY A 351 22.53 -13.45 -8.40
CA GLY A 351 22.15 -12.34 -9.26
C GLY A 351 22.24 -12.67 -10.76
N ASP A 352 22.03 -13.93 -11.16
CA ASP A 352 22.13 -14.37 -12.56
C ASP A 352 20.79 -14.41 -13.30
N GLY A 353 19.68 -14.20 -12.58
CA GLY A 353 18.31 -14.20 -13.08
C GLY A 353 17.58 -15.53 -12.98
N ASP A 354 18.26 -16.64 -12.63
CA ASP A 354 17.63 -17.94 -12.36
C ASP A 354 17.38 -18.08 -10.84
N PRO A 355 16.13 -18.12 -10.35
CA PRO A 355 15.91 -18.09 -8.91
C PRO A 355 16.18 -19.45 -8.22
N GLU A 356 16.74 -19.36 -7.01
CA GLU A 356 16.94 -20.48 -6.10
C GLU A 356 15.82 -20.64 -5.09
N VAL A 357 15.53 -21.90 -4.74
CA VAL A 357 14.65 -22.28 -3.64
C VAL A 357 15.46 -22.97 -2.55
N ALA A 358 15.38 -22.45 -1.33
CA ALA A 358 16.00 -23.06 -0.16
C ALA A 358 14.97 -23.72 0.76
N TRP A 359 15.33 -24.90 1.24
CA TRP A 359 14.67 -25.57 2.36
C TRP A 359 15.73 -26.22 3.25
N ARG A 360 15.85 -25.74 4.50
CA ARG A 360 17.00 -26.07 5.36
C ARG A 360 18.30 -25.64 4.68
N GLY A 361 19.32 -26.50 4.71
CA GLY A 361 20.57 -26.29 3.98
C GLY A 361 20.57 -26.80 2.54
N ALA A 362 19.42 -27.23 2.00
CA ALA A 362 19.32 -27.69 0.62
C ALA A 362 18.83 -26.55 -0.26
N VAL A 363 19.53 -26.32 -1.36
CA VAL A 363 19.24 -25.28 -2.35
C VAL A 363 19.04 -25.89 -3.72
N TYR A 364 18.00 -25.45 -4.41
CA TYR A 364 17.62 -25.91 -5.72
C TYR A 364 17.52 -24.72 -6.67
N THR A 365 18.15 -24.80 -7.83
CA THR A 365 18.03 -23.76 -8.87
C THR A 365 16.88 -24.11 -9.80
N TRP A 366 16.07 -23.11 -10.13
CA TRP A 366 15.10 -23.21 -11.22
C TRP A 366 15.78 -22.91 -12.55
N SER A 367 15.70 -23.83 -13.51
CA SER A 367 16.27 -23.61 -14.84
C SER A 367 15.18 -23.76 -15.91
N GLY A 368 14.28 -22.77 -15.98
CA GLY A 368 13.31 -22.60 -17.07
C GLY A 368 12.41 -23.81 -17.37
N GLY A 369 12.10 -24.62 -16.34
CA GLY A 369 11.23 -25.80 -16.51
C GLY A 369 11.51 -26.97 -15.57
N THR A 370 12.49 -26.87 -14.68
CA THR A 370 12.69 -27.86 -13.61
C THR A 370 13.53 -27.30 -12.47
N PHE A 371 13.40 -27.93 -11.30
CA PHE A 371 14.31 -27.71 -10.17
C PHE A 371 15.42 -28.75 -10.18
N SER A 372 16.65 -28.30 -9.95
CA SER A 372 17.80 -29.18 -9.77
C SER A 372 18.54 -28.86 -8.48
N LEU A 373 18.94 -29.89 -7.73
CA LEU A 373 19.71 -29.71 -6.49
C LEU A 373 21.07 -29.10 -6.83
N ARG A 374 21.33 -27.90 -6.29
CA ARG A 374 22.62 -27.22 -6.38
C ARG A 374 23.58 -27.74 -5.32
N PHE A 375 23.16 -27.69 -4.06
CA PHE A 375 23.91 -28.25 -2.92
C PHE A 375 22.97 -28.61 -1.76
N ASP A 376 23.47 -29.43 -0.84
CA ASP A 376 22.82 -29.74 0.44
C ASP A 376 23.86 -29.72 1.56
N VAL A 377 23.56 -28.95 2.61
CA VAL A 377 24.29 -28.92 3.87
C VAL A 377 23.42 -29.59 4.95
N PRO A 378 23.51 -30.91 5.16
CA PRO A 378 22.57 -31.65 6.02
C PRO A 378 22.56 -31.20 7.49
N SER A 379 23.67 -30.60 7.94
CA SER A 379 23.82 -30.09 9.30
C SER A 379 23.00 -28.81 9.56
N ALA A 380 22.67 -28.06 8.51
CA ALA A 380 21.82 -26.87 8.59
C ALA A 380 20.34 -27.28 8.68
N ARG A 381 19.61 -26.69 9.64
CA ARG A 381 18.21 -27.07 9.92
C ARG A 381 17.23 -25.91 9.89
N GLY A 382 17.61 -24.73 10.38
CA GLY A 382 16.75 -23.56 10.34
C GLY A 382 15.44 -23.69 11.11
N GLY A 383 15.42 -24.44 12.19
CA GLY A 383 14.20 -24.64 12.98
C GLY A 383 14.35 -25.79 13.97
N TRP A 384 13.43 -25.88 14.92
CA TRP A 384 13.46 -26.94 15.92
C TRP A 384 12.65 -28.18 15.45
N PRO A 385 13.07 -29.40 15.81
CA PRO A 385 12.27 -30.60 15.54
C PRO A 385 11.09 -30.73 16.52
N HIS A 386 9.84 -30.63 16.05
CA HIS A 386 8.66 -30.82 16.90
C HIS A 386 8.13 -32.26 16.81
N GLY A 387 8.59 -33.13 17.71
CA GLY A 387 8.20 -34.54 17.69
C GLY A 387 8.66 -35.21 16.38
N THR A 388 7.69 -35.67 15.58
CA THR A 388 7.96 -36.31 14.27
C THR A 388 7.76 -35.34 13.11
N VAL A 389 7.89 -34.02 13.29
CA VAL A 389 7.74 -33.05 12.18
C VAL A 389 8.82 -31.97 12.22
N THR A 390 9.14 -31.43 11.05
CA THR A 390 10.13 -30.36 10.86
C THR A 390 9.45 -29.02 10.58
N THR A 391 9.95 -27.95 11.20
CA THR A 391 9.44 -26.58 11.06
C THR A 391 10.45 -25.64 10.41
N SER A 392 11.36 -26.19 9.62
CA SER A 392 12.50 -25.48 9.04
C SER A 392 12.12 -24.27 8.19
N THR A 393 12.86 -23.18 8.38
CA THR A 393 12.88 -21.97 7.57
C THR A 393 14.31 -21.70 7.12
N SER A 394 14.46 -21.16 5.92
CA SER A 394 15.73 -20.64 5.40
C SER A 394 15.53 -19.20 4.95
N PHE A 395 16.61 -18.46 4.77
CA PHE A 395 16.58 -17.10 4.23
C PHE A 395 17.73 -16.95 3.23
N PHE A 396 17.47 -16.24 2.14
CA PHE A 396 18.49 -15.66 1.29
C PHE A 396 18.73 -14.23 1.74
N ALA A 397 19.97 -13.89 2.05
CA ALA A 397 20.34 -12.54 2.43
C ALA A 397 21.84 -12.34 2.28
N ASN A 398 22.23 -11.12 1.97
CA ASN A 398 23.61 -10.70 2.01
C ASN A 398 24.05 -10.51 3.48
N LEU A 399 24.94 -11.39 3.94
CA LEU A 399 25.41 -11.47 5.32
C LEU A 399 26.79 -10.80 5.50
N ASP A 400 27.57 -10.62 4.44
CA ASP A 400 28.95 -10.11 4.52
C ASP A 400 29.27 -8.89 3.63
N ALA A 401 28.24 -8.29 3.05
CA ALA A 401 28.26 -7.08 2.23
C ALA A 401 28.98 -7.21 0.88
N ASP A 402 28.94 -8.40 0.26
CA ASP A 402 29.32 -8.59 -1.13
C ASP A 402 28.10 -8.57 -2.09
N PRO A 403 28.24 -8.72 -3.43
CA PRO A 403 27.09 -8.68 -4.33
C PRO A 403 26.17 -9.91 -4.29
N GLU A 404 26.65 -11.03 -3.76
CA GLU A 404 25.96 -12.30 -3.71
C GLU A 404 25.07 -12.38 -2.45
N LEU A 405 24.17 -13.36 -2.41
CA LEU A 405 23.40 -13.67 -1.21
C LEU A 405 23.95 -14.95 -0.58
N GLU A 406 23.75 -15.10 0.73
CA GLU A 406 24.04 -16.34 1.44
C GLU A 406 22.74 -17.00 1.90
N VAL A 407 22.85 -18.28 2.28
CA VAL A 407 21.75 -19.02 2.88
C VAL A 407 21.91 -19.08 4.39
N LEU A 408 20.98 -18.47 5.11
CA LEU A 408 20.85 -18.61 6.55
C LEU A 408 19.80 -19.67 6.90
N ALA A 409 20.21 -20.70 7.63
CA ALA A 409 19.33 -21.74 8.14
C ALA A 409 19.57 -21.95 9.64
N GLY A 410 18.97 -21.07 10.44
CA GLY A 410 19.02 -21.13 11.91
C GLY A 410 20.38 -20.67 12.40
N ARG A 411 21.14 -21.59 12.99
CA ARG A 411 22.49 -21.32 13.52
C ARG A 411 23.63 -21.60 12.53
N THR A 412 23.33 -21.65 11.25
CA THR A 412 24.30 -21.94 10.17
C THR A 412 24.12 -20.96 9.02
N ALA A 413 25.20 -20.30 8.59
CA ALA A 413 25.27 -19.57 7.33
C ALA A 413 26.09 -20.36 6.30
N ILE A 414 25.63 -20.31 5.06
CA ILE A 414 26.13 -21.11 3.94
C ILE A 414 26.34 -20.17 2.76
N ASP A 415 27.50 -20.29 2.12
CA ASP A 415 27.91 -19.53 0.93
C ASP A 415 27.16 -20.01 -0.34
N THR A 416 27.25 -19.27 -1.44
CA THR A 416 26.62 -19.57 -2.73
C THR A 416 27.06 -20.90 -3.34
N ASP A 417 28.24 -21.40 -2.95
CA ASP A 417 28.81 -22.67 -3.38
C ASP A 417 28.45 -23.87 -2.47
N GLY A 418 27.70 -23.60 -1.39
CA GLY A 418 27.32 -24.59 -0.39
C GLY A 418 28.34 -24.82 0.72
N SER A 419 29.44 -24.06 0.75
CA SER A 419 30.40 -24.10 1.85
C SER A 419 29.82 -23.41 3.10
N ILE A 420 30.20 -23.90 4.28
CA ILE A 420 29.73 -23.31 5.54
C ILE A 420 30.63 -22.12 5.88
N LEU A 421 30.07 -20.92 5.90
CA LEU A 421 30.75 -19.71 6.39
C LEU A 421 30.98 -19.80 7.90
N TRP A 422 29.91 -20.09 8.64
CA TRP A 422 29.97 -20.37 10.06
C TRP A 422 28.83 -21.27 10.52
N GLN A 423 29.08 -21.99 11.62
CA GLN A 423 28.08 -22.84 12.25
C GLN A 423 28.24 -22.83 13.76
N ARG A 424 27.21 -22.36 14.47
CA ARG A 424 27.21 -22.23 15.93
C ARG A 424 26.68 -23.48 16.61
N LEU A 425 27.45 -24.58 16.53
CA LEU A 425 27.06 -25.88 17.10
C LEU A 425 26.89 -25.87 18.62
N ASP A 426 27.42 -24.85 19.29
CA ASP A 426 27.30 -24.57 20.72
C ASP A 426 25.93 -24.00 21.13
N LEU A 427 25.16 -23.44 20.19
CA LEU A 427 23.83 -22.88 20.43
C LEU A 427 22.73 -23.90 20.14
N THR A 428 21.58 -23.78 20.80
CA THR A 428 20.43 -24.63 20.48
C THR A 428 19.88 -24.29 19.09
N GLU A 429 19.50 -25.30 18.31
CA GLU A 429 18.85 -25.09 17.02
C GLU A 429 17.50 -24.37 17.18
N GLY A 430 17.15 -23.54 16.22
CA GLY A 430 15.96 -22.71 16.34
C GLY A 430 15.66 -21.90 15.10
N PHE A 431 14.72 -20.97 15.24
CA PHE A 431 14.37 -20.03 14.18
C PHE A 431 15.35 -18.88 14.15
N ALA A 432 15.67 -18.43 12.93
CA ALA A 432 16.45 -17.23 12.72
C ALA A 432 15.58 -16.10 12.16
N ALA A 433 16.01 -14.87 12.36
CA ALA A 433 15.57 -13.69 11.65
C ALA A 433 16.77 -12.77 11.42
N LEU A 434 16.67 -11.88 10.43
CA LEU A 434 17.72 -10.93 10.08
C LEU A 434 17.22 -9.50 10.28
N GLY A 435 18.11 -8.61 10.66
CA GLY A 435 17.84 -7.18 10.71
C GLY A 435 19.12 -6.40 11.02
N ASP A 436 19.18 -5.15 10.62
CA ASP A 436 20.24 -4.23 11.03
C ASP A 436 19.85 -3.59 12.37
N PHE A 437 20.47 -4.05 13.47
CA PHE A 437 20.11 -3.62 14.83
C PHE A 437 21.06 -2.57 15.38
N ASP A 438 22.25 -2.41 14.80
CA ASP A 438 23.23 -1.42 15.22
C ASP A 438 23.26 -0.16 14.34
N MET A 439 22.62 -0.22 13.16
CA MET A 439 22.56 0.85 12.15
C MET A 439 23.95 1.34 11.72
N ALA A 440 24.95 0.44 11.70
CA ALA A 440 26.31 0.76 11.30
C ALA A 440 26.42 1.10 9.79
N SER A 441 27.54 1.72 9.42
CA SER A 441 27.86 2.04 8.02
C SER A 441 29.28 1.56 7.67
N PRO A 442 29.44 0.65 6.69
CA PRO A 442 28.38 0.01 5.88
C PRO A 442 27.45 -0.86 6.73
N SER A 443 26.18 -0.96 6.32
CA SER A 443 25.18 -1.76 7.02
C SER A 443 25.39 -3.24 6.72
N THR A 444 25.58 -4.04 7.75
CA THR A 444 25.52 -5.50 7.71
C THR A 444 24.41 -5.94 8.64
N PRO A 445 23.61 -6.97 8.31
CA PRO A 445 22.59 -7.43 9.24
C PRO A 445 23.22 -8.15 10.44
N GLU A 446 22.46 -8.26 11.52
CA GLU A 446 22.64 -9.28 12.54
C GLU A 446 21.57 -10.36 12.42
N VAL A 447 21.92 -11.55 12.89
CA VAL A 447 21.03 -12.70 13.00
C VAL A 447 20.48 -12.79 14.42
N VAL A 448 19.16 -12.69 14.56
CA VAL A 448 18.44 -13.09 15.77
C VAL A 448 18.17 -14.59 15.71
N LEU A 449 18.73 -15.35 16.64
CA LEU A 449 18.46 -16.79 16.80
C LEU A 449 17.62 -17.03 18.05
N VAL A 450 16.49 -17.71 17.89
CA VAL A 450 15.62 -18.14 18.98
C VAL A 450 15.57 -19.65 19.07
N GLY A 451 16.13 -20.21 20.15
CA GLY A 451 16.21 -21.66 20.37
C GLY A 451 16.35 -22.01 21.84
N GLY A 452 15.72 -23.10 22.29
CA GLY A 452 15.85 -23.58 23.67
C GLY A 452 15.31 -22.64 24.76
N GLY A 453 14.44 -21.69 24.40
CA GLY A 453 13.95 -20.65 25.32
C GLY A 453 14.90 -19.46 25.49
N GLU A 454 15.90 -19.33 24.62
CA GLU A 454 16.86 -18.23 24.62
C GLU A 454 16.83 -17.47 23.29
N VAL A 455 17.18 -16.18 23.36
CA VAL A 455 17.50 -15.34 22.20
C VAL A 455 18.99 -15.03 22.21
N VAL A 456 19.63 -15.16 21.05
CA VAL A 456 21.00 -14.72 20.81
C VAL A 456 21.01 -13.83 19.57
N LEU A 457 21.75 -12.73 19.63
CA LEU A 457 22.08 -11.91 18.47
C LEU A 457 23.49 -12.26 18.00
N LEU A 458 23.62 -12.60 16.73
CA LEU A 458 24.88 -12.97 16.08
C LEU A 458 25.22 -11.97 14.98
N ASP A 459 26.50 -11.68 14.82
CA ASP A 459 27.02 -11.01 13.64
C ASP A 459 26.78 -11.91 12.42
N ALA A 460 26.17 -11.37 11.35
CA ALA A 460 25.75 -12.20 10.23
C ALA A 460 26.92 -12.76 9.41
N ALA A 461 28.01 -12.00 9.25
CA ALA A 461 29.17 -12.42 8.47
C ALA A 461 30.00 -13.51 9.18
N THR A 462 30.16 -13.39 10.50
CA THR A 462 31.12 -14.22 11.26
C THR A 462 30.46 -15.23 12.21
N GLY A 463 29.18 -15.07 12.50
CA GLY A 463 28.45 -15.85 13.51
C GLY A 463 28.90 -15.57 14.95
N ALA A 464 29.71 -14.52 15.18
CA ALA A 464 30.14 -14.11 16.52
C ALA A 464 28.94 -13.62 17.34
N THR A 465 28.90 -13.93 18.64
CA THR A 465 27.82 -13.41 19.50
C THR A 465 28.00 -11.92 19.73
N VAL A 466 27.01 -11.13 19.30
CA VAL A 466 26.89 -9.69 19.58
C VAL A 466 26.21 -9.48 20.92
N LEU A 467 25.11 -10.21 21.17
CA LEU A 467 24.33 -10.12 22.41
C LEU A 467 23.70 -11.45 22.80
N GLY A 468 23.56 -11.69 24.10
CA GLY A 468 22.94 -12.90 24.67
C GLY A 468 23.95 -14.03 24.98
N PRO A 469 23.45 -15.24 25.29
CA PRO A 469 22.04 -15.63 25.32
C PRO A 469 21.24 -14.90 26.41
N VAL A 470 20.00 -14.53 26.06
CA VAL A 470 19.01 -13.97 26.99
C VAL A 470 17.86 -14.95 27.09
N SER A 471 17.55 -15.43 28.29
CA SER A 471 16.39 -16.30 28.50
C SER A 471 15.09 -15.53 28.30
N ILE A 472 14.20 -16.08 27.48
CA ILE A 472 12.83 -15.60 27.32
C ILE A 472 12.02 -16.19 28.48
N GLY A 473 11.48 -15.32 29.34
CA GLY A 473 10.55 -15.76 30.39
C GLY A 473 9.30 -16.36 29.74
N GLY A 474 9.00 -17.61 30.09
CA GLY A 474 7.76 -18.31 29.75
C GLY A 474 6.79 -18.38 30.92
#